data_AF-A0A522DXT7-F1
#
_entry.id   AF-A0A522DXT7-F1
#
_cell.length_a   1.000
_cell.length_b   1.000
_cell.length_c   1.000
_cell.angle_alpha   90.00
_cell.angle_beta   90.00
_cell.angle_gamma   90.00
#
_symmetry.space_group_name_H-M   'P 1'
#
loop_
_entity.id
_entity.type
_entity.pdbx_description
1 polymer ?
#
loop_
_entity_poly.entity_id
_entity_poly.type
_entity_poly.pdbx_seq_one_letter_code
_entity_poly.pdbx_strand_id
1 'polypeptide(L)'
;MKRDLFDAILQNKMFFITALLGFGLFYSFFYGMVTIPFLEIGFVKNTAPTVFDYLYIVAASALSALMVTLVKRPLKSVPGKVSILGMSTGVAAAVCPACLGVNVLFLGGITSIPLAFLVPYTVWIQFMGLLLLASGLWLALKSFNACPIKISGKSVRFDGNARIFLAILIVAVAILGYQILSMFTASAVKPTKVGNVTLDVASITSQVNPEQGFTIDATWGDSISKMVKSGVLDVNKLDDVLTNRYNQPLTTGQRALLTADYSNEKLTINSKNAVFMMYVLWALGKANNNTILHDSPFASSFVNYDIDVGNPGYGDVNLIGLTPEQQEIATYVAMNSYRPCCGNPTGTPDCSHGFSALGLVELMASEGYSKQQIFDAFVKFNSFWFPSNYVQDAIYFKLTQNKDWSNVDKELVAGQDYSSLSGSYAVKKQLQNLGV
;
A
#
# COMPACT_ATOMS: atom_id res chain seq x y z
N MET A 1 -6.30 30.32 -33.26
CA MET A 1 -6.30 29.08 -32.45
C MET A 1 -7.06 27.93 -33.09
N LYS A 2 -8.36 28.06 -33.44
CA LYS A 2 -9.16 26.93 -33.96
C LYS A 2 -8.73 26.37 -35.32
N ARG A 3 -8.23 27.17 -36.26
CA ARG A 3 -7.92 26.72 -37.64
C ARG A 3 -6.61 25.91 -37.73
N ASP A 4 -5.52 26.45 -37.20
CA ASP A 4 -4.18 25.83 -37.30
C ASP A 4 -4.03 24.52 -36.51
N LEU A 5 -4.74 24.38 -35.39
CA LEU A 5 -4.78 23.15 -34.59
C LEU A 5 -5.51 22.04 -35.35
N PHE A 6 -6.65 22.38 -35.96
CA PHE A 6 -7.46 21.44 -36.73
C PHE A 6 -6.73 20.98 -37.99
N ASP A 7 -6.06 21.91 -38.68
CA ASP A 7 -5.24 21.61 -39.85
C ASP A 7 -4.02 20.73 -39.48
N ALA A 8 -3.41 20.95 -38.30
CA ALA A 8 -2.32 20.11 -37.81
C ALA A 8 -2.75 18.66 -37.52
N ILE A 9 -3.92 18.49 -36.89
CA ILE A 9 -4.51 17.17 -36.62
C ILE A 9 -4.89 16.50 -37.94
N LEU A 10 -5.52 17.20 -38.88
CA LEU A 10 -5.94 16.65 -40.17
C LEU A 10 -4.76 16.18 -41.03
N GLN A 11 -3.66 16.94 -41.06
CA GLN A 11 -2.44 16.57 -41.78
C GLN A 11 -1.76 15.31 -41.21
N ASN A 12 -1.88 15.06 -39.90
CA ASN A 12 -1.26 13.94 -39.21
C ASN A 12 -2.29 13.00 -38.55
N LYS A 13 -3.48 12.87 -39.15
CA LYS A 13 -4.62 12.18 -38.54
C LYS A 13 -4.30 10.76 -38.09
N MET A 14 -3.53 10.01 -38.89
CA MET A 14 -3.13 8.64 -38.55
C MET A 14 -2.22 8.61 -37.33
N PHE A 15 -1.26 9.55 -37.26
CA PHE A 15 -0.35 9.62 -36.12
C PHE A 15 -1.06 10.05 -34.83
N PHE A 16 -1.99 11.01 -34.92
CA PHE A 16 -2.81 11.42 -33.78
C PHE A 16 -3.65 10.26 -33.25
N ILE A 17 -4.31 9.51 -34.14
CA ILE A 17 -5.11 8.33 -33.76
C ILE A 17 -4.23 7.25 -33.11
N THR A 18 -3.06 6.96 -33.69
CA THR A 18 -2.11 6.01 -33.10
C THR A 18 -1.61 6.46 -31.73
N ALA A 19 -1.27 7.74 -31.57
CA ALA A 19 -0.85 8.30 -30.28
C ALA A 19 -1.98 8.26 -29.24
N LEU A 20 -3.22 8.56 -29.64
CA LEU A 20 -4.39 8.51 -28.78
C LEU A 20 -4.65 7.10 -28.25
N LEU A 21 -4.60 6.09 -29.14
CA LEU A 21 -4.74 4.68 -28.75
C LEU A 21 -3.57 4.22 -27.85
N GLY A 22 -2.35 4.64 -28.18
CA GLY A 22 -1.15 4.31 -27.39
C GLY A 22 -1.21 4.89 -25.98
N PHE A 23 -1.56 6.17 -25.83
CA PHE A 23 -1.74 6.79 -24.51
C PHE A 23 -2.96 6.22 -23.77
N GLY A 24 -4.04 5.91 -24.47
CA GLY A 24 -5.21 5.22 -23.89
C GLY A 24 -4.83 3.89 -23.26
N LEU A 25 -4.07 3.06 -23.99
CA LEU A 25 -3.55 1.79 -23.46
C LEU A 25 -2.57 2.01 -22.29
N PHE A 26 -1.66 2.97 -22.43
CA PHE A 26 -0.69 3.33 -21.39
C PHE A 26 -1.39 3.73 -20.08
N TYR A 27 -2.30 4.71 -20.11
CA TYR A 27 -3.01 5.12 -18.90
C TYR A 27 -3.91 4.01 -18.36
N SER A 28 -4.56 3.22 -19.22
CA SER A 28 -5.36 2.05 -18.79
C SER A 28 -4.51 1.00 -18.06
N PHE A 29 -3.28 0.76 -18.52
CA PHE A 29 -2.32 -0.13 -17.86
C PHE A 29 -1.92 0.39 -16.46
N PHE A 30 -1.58 1.69 -16.34
CA PHE A 30 -1.26 2.29 -15.03
C PHE A 30 -2.45 2.38 -14.08
N TYR A 31 -3.67 2.47 -14.60
CA TYR A 31 -4.90 2.39 -13.79
C TYR A 31 -5.30 0.96 -13.42
N GLY A 32 -4.52 -0.05 -13.83
CA GLY A 32 -4.76 -1.45 -13.53
C GLY A 32 -5.99 -2.03 -14.24
N MET A 33 -6.39 -1.45 -15.38
CA MET A 33 -7.49 -1.95 -16.21
C MET A 33 -7.02 -3.06 -17.17
N VAL A 34 -5.73 -3.09 -17.49
CA VAL A 34 -5.10 -4.06 -18.38
C VAL A 34 -3.80 -4.53 -17.75
N THR A 35 -3.59 -5.83 -17.68
CA THR A 35 -2.32 -6.47 -17.27
C THR A 35 -1.68 -7.14 -18.48
N ILE A 36 -0.38 -7.44 -18.40
CA ILE A 36 0.32 -8.20 -19.44
C ILE A 36 0.33 -9.68 -19.01
N PRO A 37 -0.59 -10.52 -19.53
CA PRO A 37 -0.86 -11.84 -18.97
C PRO A 37 0.32 -12.82 -19.10
N PHE A 38 1.20 -12.63 -20.09
CA PHE A 38 2.33 -13.54 -20.33
C PHE A 38 3.60 -13.20 -19.54
N LEU A 39 3.69 -11.99 -18.97
CA LEU A 39 4.83 -11.57 -18.13
C LEU A 39 4.45 -11.41 -16.66
N GLU A 40 3.15 -11.55 -16.34
CA GLU A 40 2.62 -11.23 -15.01
C GLU A 40 3.05 -9.84 -14.52
N ILE A 41 3.13 -8.88 -15.45
CA ILE A 41 3.44 -7.47 -15.14
C ILE A 41 2.15 -6.67 -15.20
N GLY A 42 1.85 -5.95 -14.12
CA GLY A 42 0.68 -5.08 -14.09
C GLY A 42 0.49 -4.31 -12.79
N PHE A 43 -0.37 -3.31 -12.86
CA PHE A 43 -0.87 -2.57 -11.70
C PHE A 43 -2.19 -3.21 -11.28
N VAL A 44 -2.35 -3.52 -10.00
CA VAL A 44 -3.64 -3.99 -9.47
C VAL A 44 -4.22 -2.92 -8.56
N LYS A 45 -5.39 -2.39 -8.94
CA LYS A 45 -6.12 -1.41 -8.13
C LYS A 45 -6.98 -2.16 -7.12
N ASN A 46 -6.86 -1.78 -5.85
CA ASN A 46 -7.63 -2.39 -4.76
C ASN A 46 -9.10 -1.91 -4.71
N THR A 47 -9.51 -1.00 -5.60
CA THR A 47 -10.88 -0.47 -5.71
C THR A 47 -11.33 -0.47 -7.17
N ALA A 48 -12.62 -0.64 -7.43
CA ALA A 48 -13.15 -0.57 -8.79
C ALA A 48 -12.86 0.82 -9.43
N PRO A 49 -12.64 0.91 -10.74
CA PRO A 49 -12.55 2.19 -11.43
C PRO A 49 -13.86 2.98 -11.34
N THR A 50 -13.75 4.26 -11.00
CA THR A 50 -14.89 5.18 -10.96
C THR A 50 -15.13 5.81 -12.34
N VAL A 51 -16.30 6.43 -12.55
CA VAL A 51 -16.58 7.20 -13.79
C VAL A 51 -15.52 8.29 -14.02
N PHE A 52 -15.03 8.93 -12.96
CA PHE A 52 -13.97 9.94 -13.05
C PHE A 52 -12.63 9.37 -13.51
N ASP A 53 -12.31 8.13 -13.16
CA ASP A 53 -11.09 7.47 -13.63
C ASP A 53 -11.13 7.29 -15.15
N TYR A 54 -12.27 6.86 -15.70
CA TYR A 54 -12.46 6.75 -17.15
C TYR A 54 -12.39 8.11 -17.85
N LEU A 55 -13.02 9.14 -17.28
CA LEU A 55 -12.98 10.50 -17.83
C LEU A 55 -11.55 11.07 -17.84
N TYR A 56 -10.78 10.83 -16.77
CA TYR A 56 -9.39 11.23 -16.70
C TYR A 56 -8.54 10.53 -17.76
N ILE A 57 -8.66 9.21 -17.90
CA ILE A 57 -7.90 8.43 -18.91
C ILE A 57 -8.17 8.99 -20.31
N VAL A 58 -9.43 9.23 -20.66
CA VAL A 58 -9.80 9.78 -21.97
C VAL A 58 -9.22 11.19 -22.16
N ALA A 59 -9.38 12.08 -21.17
CA ALA A 59 -8.91 13.46 -21.25
C ALA A 59 -7.38 13.56 -21.31
N ALA A 60 -6.67 12.82 -20.46
CA ALA A 60 -5.21 12.76 -20.44
C ALA A 60 -4.67 12.17 -21.74
N SER A 61 -5.27 11.11 -22.26
CA SER A 61 -4.87 10.51 -23.55
C SER A 61 -5.01 11.50 -24.70
N ALA A 62 -6.12 12.25 -24.74
CA ALA A 62 -6.37 13.25 -25.77
C ALA A 62 -5.36 14.41 -25.71
N LEU A 63 -5.10 14.93 -24.51
CA LEU A 63 -4.13 16.02 -24.30
C LEU A 63 -2.70 15.59 -24.67
N SER A 64 -2.27 14.40 -24.23
CA SER A 64 -0.95 13.85 -24.52
C SER A 64 -0.76 13.54 -26.01
N ALA A 65 -1.77 12.93 -26.65
CA ALA A 65 -1.75 12.66 -28.09
C ALA A 65 -1.67 13.96 -28.92
N LEU A 66 -2.39 15.00 -28.50
CA LEU A 66 -2.36 16.30 -29.15
C LEU A 66 -0.98 16.96 -29.01
N MET A 67 -0.40 16.91 -27.82
CA MET A 67 0.93 17.45 -27.54
C MET A 67 2.01 16.80 -28.42
N VAL A 68 2.05 15.46 -28.49
CA VAL A 68 3.04 14.73 -29.31
C VAL A 68 2.80 14.94 -30.82
N THR A 69 1.55 15.04 -31.25
CA THR A 69 1.21 15.32 -32.66
C THR A 69 1.71 16.69 -33.11
N LEU A 70 1.65 17.70 -32.23
CA LEU A 70 2.15 19.04 -32.52
C LEU A 70 3.68 19.08 -32.62
N VAL A 71 4.37 18.30 -31.80
CA VAL A 71 5.85 18.21 -31.79
C VAL A 71 6.41 17.54 -33.04
N LYS A 72 5.67 16.62 -33.68
CA LYS A 72 6.11 15.92 -34.90
C LYS A 72 6.26 16.83 -36.13
N ARG A 73 5.85 18.10 -36.07
CA ARG A 73 6.13 19.05 -37.16
C ARG A 73 7.64 19.26 -37.30
N PRO A 74 8.22 19.16 -38.52
CA PRO A 74 9.61 19.50 -38.71
C PRO A 74 9.82 20.98 -38.38
N LEU A 75 10.52 21.25 -37.28
CA LEU A 75 11.06 22.58 -37.00
C LEU A 75 12.05 22.89 -38.12
N LYS A 76 11.64 23.70 -39.11
CA LYS A 76 12.60 24.30 -40.04
C LYS A 76 13.51 25.22 -39.23
N SER A 77 14.68 24.68 -38.87
CA SER A 77 15.89 25.34 -38.36
C SER A 77 15.64 26.56 -37.45
N VAL A 78 15.55 26.32 -36.14
CA VAL A 78 15.77 27.38 -35.14
C VAL A 78 17.15 27.16 -34.53
N PRO A 79 18.12 28.10 -34.66
CA PRO A 79 19.35 28.07 -33.91
C PRO A 79 19.04 28.56 -32.50
N GLY A 80 18.77 27.62 -31.60
CA GLY A 80 18.51 27.90 -30.20
C GLY A 80 18.11 26.61 -29.50
N LYS A 81 18.82 26.25 -28.42
CA LYS A 81 18.56 25.05 -27.62
C LYS A 81 17.10 25.04 -27.19
N VAL A 82 16.25 24.33 -27.93
CA VAL A 82 14.90 23.95 -27.47
C VAL A 82 15.15 23.11 -26.24
N SER A 83 14.87 23.68 -25.08
CA SER A 83 15.18 23.07 -23.81
C SER A 83 14.43 21.75 -23.72
N ILE A 84 15.20 20.65 -23.74
CA ILE A 84 14.79 19.28 -23.43
C ILE A 84 14.01 19.22 -22.08
N LEU A 85 14.16 20.25 -21.23
CA LEU A 85 13.43 20.44 -19.98
C LEU A 85 11.90 20.65 -20.15
N GLY A 86 11.44 21.16 -21.29
CA GLY A 86 10.00 21.24 -21.60
C GLY A 86 9.39 19.88 -22.01
N MET A 87 10.23 18.97 -22.54
CA MET A 87 9.83 17.60 -22.88
C MET A 87 9.81 16.69 -21.65
N SER A 88 10.69 16.90 -20.67
CA SER A 88 10.69 16.12 -19.43
C SER A 88 9.57 16.51 -18.47
N THR A 89 9.11 17.76 -18.48
CA THR A 89 8.03 18.23 -17.59
C THR A 89 6.64 17.75 -18.02
N GLY A 90 6.39 17.54 -19.31
CA GLY A 90 5.13 16.96 -19.80
C GLY A 90 5.00 15.45 -19.57
N VAL A 91 6.12 14.72 -19.59
CA VAL A 91 6.15 13.27 -19.31
C VAL A 91 6.19 13.00 -17.80
N ALA A 92 6.79 13.91 -17.00
CA ALA A 92 6.86 13.76 -15.54
C ALA A 92 5.62 14.29 -14.77
N ALA A 93 4.73 15.07 -15.41
CA ALA A 93 3.50 15.55 -14.78
C ALA A 93 2.27 14.66 -15.05
N ALA A 94 2.47 13.46 -15.59
CA ALA A 94 1.53 12.37 -15.36
C ALA A 94 1.70 11.98 -13.88
N VAL A 95 1.09 12.76 -12.99
CA VAL A 95 0.88 12.34 -11.61
C VAL A 95 0.19 11.00 -11.73
N CYS A 96 0.92 9.92 -11.51
CA CYS A 96 0.43 8.57 -11.65
C CYS A 96 -0.72 8.44 -10.64
N PRO A 97 -1.99 8.42 -11.06
CA PRO A 97 -3.10 8.33 -10.12
C PRO A 97 -3.13 6.94 -9.47
N ALA A 98 -2.27 6.03 -9.94
CA ALA A 98 -2.06 4.71 -9.36
C ALA A 98 -1.48 4.78 -7.94
N CYS A 99 -0.81 5.86 -7.55
CA CYS A 99 -0.11 6.03 -6.27
C CYS A 99 -1.03 6.13 -5.04
N LEU A 100 -1.98 5.20 -4.88
CA LEU A 100 -2.99 5.16 -3.82
C LEU A 100 -3.06 3.79 -3.14
N GLY A 101 -2.01 2.98 -3.35
CA GLY A 101 -1.95 1.57 -2.96
C GLY A 101 -1.78 0.66 -4.17
N VAL A 102 -0.71 0.86 -4.95
CA VAL A 102 -0.35 -0.06 -6.03
C VAL A 102 0.22 -1.33 -5.42
N ASN A 103 -0.43 -2.44 -5.74
CA ASN A 103 0.19 -3.75 -5.77
C ASN A 103 0.89 -3.87 -7.12
N VAL A 104 2.22 -3.74 -7.13
CA VAL A 104 3.01 -3.94 -8.35
C VAL A 104 3.18 -5.44 -8.50
N LEU A 105 2.52 -5.99 -9.51
CA LEU A 105 2.70 -7.38 -9.91
C LEU A 105 3.99 -7.46 -10.72
N PHE A 106 5.00 -8.17 -10.19
CA PHE A 106 6.27 -8.39 -10.86
C PHE A 106 6.74 -9.82 -10.61
N LEU A 107 6.82 -10.64 -11.67
CA LEU A 107 7.34 -12.01 -11.63
C LEU A 107 6.73 -12.87 -10.51
N GLY A 108 5.39 -12.89 -10.42
CA GLY A 108 4.66 -13.66 -9.39
C GLY A 108 4.65 -13.05 -7.99
N GLY A 109 5.36 -11.93 -7.74
CA GLY A 109 5.34 -11.20 -6.48
C GLY A 109 4.48 -9.92 -6.53
N ILE A 110 3.84 -9.58 -5.42
CA ILE A 110 3.12 -8.32 -5.25
C ILE A 110 3.88 -7.43 -4.26
N THR A 111 4.36 -6.28 -4.72
CA THR A 111 4.95 -5.25 -3.84
C THR A 111 3.97 -4.10 -3.66
N SER A 112 3.62 -3.80 -2.40
CA SER A 112 2.65 -2.77 -2.05
C SER A 112 3.34 -1.48 -1.64
N ILE A 113 3.06 -0.36 -2.33
CA ILE A 113 3.47 0.98 -1.87
C ILE A 113 2.26 1.63 -1.18
N PRO A 114 2.25 1.77 0.16
CA PRO A 114 1.11 2.30 0.89
C PRO A 114 1.00 3.82 0.70
N LEU A 115 0.00 4.26 -0.06
CA LEU A 115 -0.34 5.68 -0.24
C LEU A 115 -1.84 5.93 0.04
N ALA A 116 -2.41 5.14 0.95
CA ALA A 116 -3.83 5.18 1.31
C ALA A 116 -4.30 6.56 1.79
N PHE A 117 -3.39 7.39 2.34
CA PHE A 117 -3.70 8.75 2.79
C PHE A 117 -4.11 9.70 1.66
N LEU A 118 -3.76 9.40 0.40
CA LEU A 118 -4.11 10.21 -0.77
C LEU A 118 -5.48 9.84 -1.37
N VAL A 119 -6.10 8.74 -0.94
CA VAL A 119 -7.39 8.22 -1.46
C VAL A 119 -8.55 9.24 -1.43
N PRO A 120 -8.68 10.12 -0.41
CA PRO A 120 -9.72 11.16 -0.43
C PRO A 120 -9.49 12.26 -1.48
N TYR A 121 -8.25 12.42 -1.96
CA TYR A 121 -7.81 13.56 -2.78
C TYR A 121 -7.62 13.22 -4.27
N THR A 122 -8.00 12.01 -4.65
CA THR A 122 -7.71 11.39 -5.95
C THR A 122 -8.29 12.16 -7.12
N VAL A 123 -9.55 12.58 -6.99
CA VAL A 123 -10.23 13.42 -7.99
C VAL A 123 -9.52 14.75 -8.18
N TRP A 124 -9.00 15.35 -7.11
CA TRP A 124 -8.29 16.63 -7.16
C TRP A 124 -6.90 16.50 -7.79
N ILE A 125 -6.19 15.42 -7.48
CA ILE A 125 -4.91 15.08 -8.11
C ILE A 125 -5.09 14.88 -9.62
N GLN A 126 -6.13 14.14 -10.01
CA GLN A 126 -6.50 13.96 -11.41
C GLN A 126 -6.81 15.30 -12.10
N PHE A 127 -7.59 16.17 -11.45
CA PHE A 127 -7.90 17.49 -11.98
C PHE A 127 -6.64 18.35 -12.18
N MET A 128 -5.71 18.34 -11.22
CA MET A 128 -4.42 19.04 -11.34
C MET A 128 -3.54 18.48 -12.46
N GLY A 129 -3.49 17.15 -12.61
CA GLY A 129 -2.77 16.51 -13.71
C GLY A 129 -3.28 16.98 -15.08
N LEU A 130 -4.60 17.05 -15.25
CA LEU A 130 -5.21 17.58 -16.47
C LEU A 130 -4.91 19.07 -16.68
N LEU A 131 -4.93 19.88 -15.63
CA LEU A 131 -4.55 21.30 -15.73
C LEU A 131 -3.08 21.47 -16.14
N LEU A 132 -2.16 20.66 -15.60
CA LEU A 132 -0.75 20.70 -15.97
C LEU A 132 -0.53 20.28 -17.42
N LEU A 133 -1.18 19.19 -17.87
CA LEU A 133 -1.12 18.74 -19.26
C LEU A 133 -1.70 19.80 -20.22
N ALA A 134 -2.84 20.40 -19.87
CA ALA A 134 -3.46 21.47 -20.65
C ALA A 134 -2.55 22.72 -20.69
N SER A 135 -1.86 23.04 -19.58
CA SER A 135 -0.92 24.16 -19.51
C SER A 135 0.33 23.91 -20.36
N GLY A 136 0.89 22.70 -20.32
CA GLY A 136 2.01 22.28 -21.17
C GLY A 136 1.66 22.36 -22.65
N LEU A 137 0.47 21.87 -23.03
CA LEU A 137 -0.05 22.00 -24.39
C LEU A 137 -0.21 23.47 -24.80
N TRP A 138 -0.75 24.32 -23.91
CA TRP A 138 -0.89 25.76 -24.17
C TRP A 138 0.46 26.45 -24.38
N LEU A 139 1.47 26.12 -23.56
CA LEU A 139 2.83 26.63 -23.72
C LEU A 139 3.48 26.18 -25.03
N ALA A 140 3.30 24.90 -25.41
CA ALA A 140 3.77 24.39 -26.70
C ALA A 140 3.15 25.19 -27.85
N LEU A 141 1.83 25.40 -27.82
CA LEU A 141 1.11 26.22 -28.80
C LEU A 141 1.60 27.68 -28.84
N LYS A 142 1.93 28.27 -27.69
CA LYS A 142 2.50 29.62 -27.62
C LYS A 142 3.92 29.68 -28.21
N SER A 143 4.74 28.65 -28.00
CA SER A 143 6.07 28.54 -28.61
C SER A 143 5.98 28.46 -30.14
N PHE A 144 4.99 27.74 -30.69
CA PHE A 144 4.72 27.75 -32.13
C PHE A 144 4.31 29.14 -32.65
N ASN A 145 3.59 29.95 -31.86
CA ASN A 145 3.24 31.33 -32.22
C ASN A 145 4.41 32.32 -32.14
N ALA A 146 5.50 32.00 -31.44
CA ALA A 146 6.71 32.83 -31.39
C ALA A 146 7.55 32.70 -32.67
N CYS A 147 7.26 31.71 -33.51
CA CYS A 147 7.85 31.56 -34.83
C CYS A 147 6.84 32.08 -35.88
N PRO A 148 7.04 33.25 -36.49
CA PRO A 148 6.11 33.74 -37.50
C PRO A 148 6.21 32.84 -38.73
N ILE A 149 5.27 31.94 -38.90
CA ILE A 149 5.07 31.28 -40.19
C ILE A 149 4.51 32.36 -41.11
N LYS A 150 5.27 32.76 -42.13
CA LYS A 150 4.72 33.50 -43.28
C LYS A 150 3.79 32.55 -44.04
N ILE A 151 2.56 32.42 -43.56
CA ILE A 151 1.43 32.02 -44.39
C ILE A 151 0.81 33.33 -44.85
N SER A 152 0.83 33.55 -46.16
CA SER A 152 0.18 34.65 -46.90
C SER A 152 -0.55 35.70 -46.03
N GLY A 153 0.19 36.75 -45.65
CA GLY A 153 -0.38 38.09 -45.53
C GLY A 153 -0.98 38.61 -44.23
N LYS A 154 -1.08 37.88 -43.11
CA LYS A 154 -1.51 38.49 -41.82
C LYS A 154 -0.80 37.93 -40.58
N SER A 155 -0.09 38.80 -39.86
CA SER A 155 0.46 38.51 -38.53
C SER A 155 -0.66 38.64 -37.47
N VAL A 156 -0.82 37.62 -36.63
CA VAL A 156 -1.74 37.66 -35.49
C VAL A 156 -0.92 37.52 -34.21
N ARG A 157 -0.89 38.59 -33.40
CA ARG A 157 -0.39 38.56 -32.02
C ARG A 157 -1.52 38.12 -31.09
N PHE A 158 -1.23 37.18 -30.18
CA PHE A 158 -2.17 36.75 -29.15
C PHE A 158 -1.70 37.25 -27.78
N ASP A 159 -2.55 38.06 -27.14
CA ASP A 159 -2.41 38.53 -25.76
C ASP A 159 -3.31 37.66 -24.86
N GLY A 160 -2.67 36.77 -24.09
CA GLY A 160 -3.36 35.89 -23.14
C GLY A 160 -2.92 36.27 -21.73
N ASN A 161 -3.83 36.89 -20.98
CA ASN A 161 -3.58 37.46 -19.65
C ASN A 161 -3.12 36.40 -18.63
N ALA A 162 -1.80 36.28 -18.46
CA ALA A 162 -1.13 35.41 -17.48
C ALA A 162 -1.62 35.62 -16.03
N ARG A 163 -2.22 36.78 -15.74
CA ARG A 163 -2.82 37.11 -14.43
C ARG A 163 -4.03 36.25 -14.07
N ILE A 164 -4.83 35.82 -15.05
CA ILE A 164 -6.01 34.97 -14.81
C ILE A 164 -5.58 33.56 -14.42
N PHE A 165 -4.53 33.03 -15.06
CA PHE A 165 -3.97 31.72 -14.73
C PHE A 165 -3.33 31.69 -13.33
N LEU A 166 -2.61 32.75 -12.93
CA LEU A 166 -2.05 32.86 -11.58
C LEU A 166 -3.17 32.94 -10.52
N ALA A 167 -4.28 33.62 -10.83
CA ALA A 167 -5.45 33.69 -9.94
C ALA A 167 -6.12 32.32 -9.74
N ILE A 168 -6.28 31.53 -10.81
CA ILE A 168 -6.85 30.17 -10.73
C ILE A 168 -5.94 29.26 -9.89
N LEU A 169 -4.61 29.37 -10.05
CA LEU A 169 -3.64 28.60 -9.27
C LEU A 169 -3.69 28.94 -7.77
N ILE A 170 -3.80 30.23 -7.43
CA ILE A 170 -3.89 30.68 -6.02
C ILE A 170 -5.20 30.19 -5.38
N VAL A 171 -6.33 30.25 -6.10
CA VAL A 171 -7.61 29.74 -5.61
C VAL A 171 -7.55 28.23 -5.38
N ALA A 172 -6.91 27.47 -6.28
CA ALA A 172 -6.72 26.04 -6.11
C ALA A 172 -5.86 25.70 -4.86
N VAL A 173 -4.78 26.45 -4.62
CA VAL A 173 -3.93 26.30 -3.43
C VAL A 173 -4.68 26.67 -2.15
N ALA A 174 -5.54 27.69 -2.18
CA ALA A 174 -6.35 28.09 -1.04
C ALA A 174 -7.43 27.05 -0.68
N ILE A 175 -8.07 26.43 -1.68
CA ILE A 175 -9.02 25.33 -1.48
C ILE A 175 -8.30 24.12 -0.87
N LEU A 176 -7.08 23.82 -1.35
CA LEU A 176 -6.25 22.76 -0.79
C LEU A 176 -5.88 23.03 0.69
N GLY A 177 -5.47 24.27 1.00
CA GLY A 177 -5.16 24.67 2.38
C GLY A 177 -6.37 24.60 3.32
N TYR A 178 -7.56 24.99 2.85
CA TYR A 178 -8.81 24.86 3.61
C TYR A 178 -9.20 23.40 3.86
N GLN A 179 -9.04 22.52 2.87
CA GLN A 179 -9.34 21.11 3.05
C GLN A 179 -8.38 20.42 4.02
N ILE A 180 -7.08 20.74 3.95
CA ILE A 180 -6.09 20.27 4.94
C ILE A 180 -6.48 20.75 6.34
N LEU A 181 -6.93 22.00 6.51
CA LEU A 181 -7.39 22.52 7.80
C LEU A 181 -8.66 21.80 8.29
N SER A 182 -9.58 21.43 7.39
CA SER A 182 -10.80 20.68 7.73
C SER A 182 -10.56 19.22 8.15
N MET A 183 -9.39 18.65 7.81
CA MET A 183 -8.98 17.33 8.32
C MET A 183 -8.72 17.35 9.82
N PHE A 184 -8.21 18.47 10.34
CA PHE A 184 -7.91 18.64 11.77
C PHE A 184 -9.15 18.99 12.60
N THR A 185 -10.30 19.23 11.95
CA THR A 185 -11.57 19.57 12.60
C THR A 185 -12.67 18.54 12.36
N ALA A 186 -12.36 17.41 11.71
CA ALA A 186 -13.32 16.36 11.41
C ALA A 186 -13.90 15.75 12.71
N SER A 187 -15.19 16.02 12.92
CA SER A 187 -15.97 15.51 14.05
C SER A 187 -16.21 14.00 13.94
N ALA A 188 -16.39 13.35 15.09
CA ALA A 188 -16.62 11.90 15.24
C ALA A 188 -17.68 11.35 14.24
N VAL A 189 -17.33 10.23 13.59
CA VAL A 189 -18.21 9.50 12.68
C VAL A 189 -19.44 9.01 13.45
N LYS A 190 -20.63 9.46 13.06
CA LYS A 190 -21.88 9.03 13.70
C LYS A 190 -22.25 7.60 13.28
N PRO A 191 -22.85 6.79 14.16
CA PRO A 191 -23.37 5.48 13.80
C PRO A 191 -24.36 5.58 12.64
N THR A 192 -24.24 4.67 11.68
CA THR A 192 -25.04 4.65 10.45
C THR A 192 -25.86 3.36 10.39
N LYS A 193 -27.13 3.44 10.00
CA LYS A 193 -27.97 2.24 9.79
C LYS A 193 -27.77 1.69 8.39
N VAL A 194 -27.46 0.40 8.29
CA VAL A 194 -27.39 -0.35 7.03
C VAL A 194 -28.39 -1.50 7.15
N GLY A 195 -29.52 -1.38 6.44
CA GLY A 195 -30.66 -2.26 6.66
C GLY A 195 -31.16 -2.20 8.12
N ASN A 196 -31.25 -3.36 8.77
CA ASN A 196 -31.68 -3.47 10.18
C ASN A 196 -30.51 -3.42 11.18
N VAL A 197 -29.27 -3.30 10.71
CA VAL A 197 -28.08 -3.30 11.57
C VAL A 197 -27.58 -1.86 11.73
N THR A 198 -27.33 -1.47 12.98
CA THR A 198 -26.64 -0.20 13.29
C THR A 198 -25.13 -0.46 13.27
N LEU A 199 -24.43 0.22 12.37
CA LEU A 199 -22.97 0.21 12.30
C LEU A 199 -22.40 1.41 13.03
N ASP A 200 -21.65 1.14 14.10
CA ASP A 200 -20.77 2.11 14.74
C ASP A 200 -19.32 1.75 14.36
N VAL A 201 -18.85 2.33 13.25
CA VAL A 201 -17.51 2.04 12.72
C VAL A 201 -16.42 2.46 13.70
N ALA A 202 -16.63 3.52 14.48
CA ALA A 202 -15.67 3.97 15.49
C ALA A 202 -15.56 2.94 16.62
N SER A 203 -16.68 2.48 17.15
CA SER A 203 -16.69 1.41 18.17
C SER A 203 -16.08 0.10 17.65
N ILE A 204 -16.44 -0.32 16.43
CA ILE A 204 -15.86 -1.52 15.79
C ILE A 204 -14.35 -1.37 15.65
N THR A 205 -13.88 -0.21 15.18
CA THR A 205 -12.44 0.06 15.03
C THR A 205 -11.72 -0.03 16.37
N SER A 206 -12.26 0.55 17.43
CA SER A 206 -11.68 0.46 18.78
C SER A 206 -11.68 -0.96 19.34
N GLN A 207 -12.61 -1.83 18.95
CA GLN A 207 -12.60 -3.25 19.34
C GLN A 207 -11.54 -4.05 18.58
N VAL A 208 -11.35 -3.77 17.29
CA VAL A 208 -10.40 -4.48 16.42
C VAL A 208 -8.97 -4.03 16.67
N ASN A 209 -8.75 -2.72 16.72
CA ASN A 209 -7.44 -2.10 16.85
C ASN A 209 -7.49 -0.97 17.92
N PRO A 210 -7.51 -1.32 19.22
CA PRO A 210 -7.57 -0.34 20.29
C PRO A 210 -6.27 0.47 20.39
N GLU A 211 -6.38 1.78 20.66
CA GLU A 211 -5.22 2.65 20.80
C GLU A 211 -4.25 2.21 21.92
N GLN A 212 -4.81 1.73 23.03
CA GLN A 212 -4.04 1.21 24.17
C GLN A 212 -3.32 -0.11 23.87
N GLY A 213 -3.69 -0.80 22.78
CA GLY A 213 -3.12 -2.08 22.43
C GLY A 213 -3.78 -3.29 23.09
N PHE A 214 -3.10 -4.43 22.94
CA PHE A 214 -3.39 -5.66 23.68
C PHE A 214 -2.15 -6.14 24.42
N THR A 215 -2.40 -6.82 25.53
CA THR A 215 -1.42 -7.69 26.17
C THR A 215 -1.80 -9.13 25.85
N ILE A 216 -0.86 -9.88 25.28
CA ILE A 216 -0.95 -11.32 25.10
C ILE A 216 -0.41 -11.93 26.39
N ASP A 217 -1.10 -12.93 26.95
CA ASP A 217 -0.70 -13.50 28.24
C ASP A 217 0.64 -14.24 28.21
N ALA A 218 1.09 -14.62 27.01
CA ALA A 218 2.39 -15.22 26.75
C ALA A 218 3.54 -14.28 27.16
N THR A 219 4.62 -14.89 27.62
CA THR A 219 5.82 -14.19 28.06
C THR A 219 6.95 -14.40 27.06
N TRP A 220 7.98 -13.55 27.11
CA TRP A 220 9.14 -13.75 26.25
C TRP A 220 9.97 -14.97 26.63
N GLY A 221 9.86 -15.47 27.87
CA GLY A 221 10.75 -16.50 28.39
C GLY A 221 12.22 -16.11 28.20
N ASP A 222 13.09 -17.07 27.89
CA ASP A 222 14.49 -16.77 27.58
C ASP A 222 14.76 -16.44 26.10
N SER A 223 13.71 -16.39 25.25
CA SER A 223 13.83 -16.29 23.78
C SER A 223 14.59 -15.05 23.33
N ILE A 224 14.26 -13.87 23.86
CA ILE A 224 14.98 -12.61 23.54
C ILE A 224 16.44 -12.72 23.95
N SER A 225 16.70 -13.18 25.17
CA SER A 225 18.07 -13.30 25.68
C SER A 225 18.92 -14.26 24.85
N LYS A 226 18.32 -15.36 24.38
CA LYS A 226 18.97 -16.32 23.48
C LYS A 226 19.25 -15.69 22.12
N MET A 227 18.30 -14.96 21.54
CA MET A 227 18.48 -14.27 20.26
C MET A 227 19.62 -13.25 20.30
N VAL A 228 19.73 -12.49 21.39
CA VAL A 228 20.80 -11.50 21.56
C VAL A 228 22.15 -12.19 21.77
N LYS A 229 22.21 -13.24 22.60
CA LYS A 229 23.45 -14.00 22.87
C LYS A 229 23.95 -14.76 21.64
N SER A 230 23.06 -15.29 20.81
CA SER A 230 23.43 -16.00 19.57
C SER A 230 23.74 -15.07 18.41
N GLY A 231 23.54 -13.76 18.56
CA GLY A 231 23.72 -12.78 17.50
C GLY A 231 22.58 -12.77 16.46
N VAL A 232 21.51 -13.53 16.67
CA VAL A 232 20.27 -13.48 15.87
C VAL A 232 19.69 -12.07 15.86
N LEU A 233 19.74 -11.40 17.00
CA LEU A 233 19.27 -10.03 17.18
C LEU A 233 20.36 -9.15 17.77
N ASP A 234 20.82 -8.17 17.01
CA ASP A 234 21.72 -7.11 17.45
C ASP A 234 20.89 -5.86 17.83
N VAL A 235 21.03 -5.44 19.09
CA VAL A 235 20.24 -4.35 19.66
C VAL A 235 20.48 -3.02 18.95
N ASN A 236 21.72 -2.74 18.54
CA ASN A 236 22.05 -1.46 17.90
C ASN A 236 21.62 -1.46 16.44
N LYS A 237 21.79 -2.58 15.73
CA LYS A 237 21.27 -2.71 14.36
C LYS A 237 19.75 -2.61 14.32
N LEU A 238 19.05 -3.23 15.28
CA LEU A 238 17.60 -3.06 15.40
C LEU A 238 17.23 -1.58 15.62
N ASP A 239 17.92 -0.88 16.52
CA ASP A 239 17.69 0.55 16.76
C ASP A 239 17.92 1.40 15.50
N ASP A 240 18.97 1.11 14.75
CA ASP A 240 19.27 1.77 13.48
C ASP A 240 18.16 1.52 12.45
N VAL A 241 17.68 0.28 12.32
CA VAL A 241 16.58 -0.05 11.40
C VAL A 241 15.30 0.68 11.80
N LEU A 242 14.94 0.68 13.08
CA LEU A 242 13.73 1.34 13.56
C LEU A 242 13.82 2.87 13.44
N THR A 243 14.97 3.45 13.74
CA THR A 243 15.22 4.89 13.62
C THR A 243 15.20 5.32 12.16
N ASN A 244 15.99 4.67 11.30
CA ASN A 244 16.20 5.13 9.93
C ASN A 244 15.03 4.82 9.00
N ARG A 245 14.32 3.70 9.20
CA ARG A 245 13.22 3.30 8.30
C ARG A 245 11.86 3.77 8.79
N TYR A 246 11.67 3.89 10.10
CA TYR A 246 10.35 4.14 10.70
C TYR A 246 10.30 5.39 11.59
N ASN A 247 11.44 6.07 11.82
CA ASN A 247 11.54 7.19 12.75
C ASN A 247 11.03 6.83 14.15
N GLN A 248 11.32 5.60 14.60
CA GLN A 248 10.89 5.02 15.87
C GLN A 248 12.10 4.47 16.63
N PRO A 249 13.00 5.30 17.17
CA PRO A 249 14.13 4.81 17.96
C PRO A 249 13.65 3.96 19.15
N LEU A 250 14.47 2.99 19.56
CA LEU A 250 14.19 2.15 20.71
C LEU A 250 13.95 3.01 21.94
N THR A 251 12.78 2.81 22.55
CA THR A 251 12.49 3.39 23.86
C THR A 251 13.38 2.76 24.94
N THR A 252 13.53 3.43 26.08
CA THR A 252 14.26 2.89 27.24
C THR A 252 13.72 1.53 27.66
N GLY A 253 12.38 1.34 27.64
CA GLY A 253 11.74 0.07 27.97
C GLY A 253 12.05 -1.04 26.95
N GLN A 254 11.99 -0.75 25.65
CA GLN A 254 12.34 -1.73 24.61
C GLN A 254 13.83 -2.10 24.64
N ARG A 255 14.71 -1.12 24.86
CA ARG A 255 16.15 -1.41 25.01
C ARG A 255 16.40 -2.27 26.24
N ALA A 256 15.74 -1.95 27.37
CA ALA A 256 15.84 -2.76 28.58
C ALA A 256 15.35 -4.21 28.35
N LEU A 257 14.21 -4.38 27.66
CA LEU A 257 13.68 -5.69 27.26
C LEU A 257 14.71 -6.54 26.49
N LEU A 258 15.54 -5.90 25.66
CA LEU A 258 16.57 -6.59 24.87
C LEU A 258 17.89 -6.83 25.62
N THR A 259 18.21 -6.01 26.63
CA THR A 259 19.53 -6.06 27.28
C THR A 259 19.53 -6.62 28.70
N ALA A 260 18.38 -6.64 29.38
CA ALA A 260 18.24 -7.16 30.74
C ALA A 260 17.40 -8.45 30.77
N ASP A 261 17.28 -9.07 31.94
CA ASP A 261 16.41 -10.23 32.13
C ASP A 261 14.95 -9.80 32.32
N TYR A 262 14.16 -9.97 31.26
CA TYR A 262 12.72 -9.72 31.22
C TYR A 262 11.96 -11.00 30.82
N SER A 263 12.45 -12.15 31.26
CA SER A 263 11.87 -13.44 30.89
C SER A 263 10.39 -13.62 31.27
N ASN A 264 9.95 -12.94 32.32
CA ASN A 264 8.55 -12.96 32.77
C ASN A 264 7.69 -11.83 32.17
N GLU A 265 8.27 -10.99 31.30
CA GLU A 265 7.55 -9.88 30.70
C GLU A 265 6.58 -10.40 29.63
N LYS A 266 5.34 -9.93 29.69
CA LYS A 266 4.29 -10.29 28.72
C LYS A 266 4.47 -9.55 27.40
N LEU A 267 3.94 -10.13 26.34
CA LEU A 267 3.93 -9.50 25.02
C LEU A 267 2.87 -8.41 24.97
N THR A 268 3.28 -7.16 24.75
CA THR A 268 2.38 -6.02 24.59
C THR A 268 2.49 -5.43 23.19
N ILE A 269 1.37 -5.28 22.49
CA ILE A 269 1.34 -4.69 21.14
C ILE A 269 0.36 -3.51 21.09
N ASN A 270 0.83 -2.39 20.56
CA ASN A 270 0.04 -1.20 20.25
C ASN A 270 0.61 -0.49 19.01
N SER A 271 -0.01 0.61 18.58
CA SER A 271 0.41 1.36 17.40
C SER A 271 1.82 1.97 17.50
N LYS A 272 2.35 2.15 18.72
CA LYS A 272 3.68 2.74 18.95
C LYS A 272 4.80 1.72 18.91
N ASN A 273 4.52 0.45 19.22
CA ASN A 273 5.54 -0.60 19.30
C ASN A 273 5.33 -1.75 18.30
N ALA A 274 4.30 -1.70 17.44
CA ALA A 274 4.03 -2.74 16.46
C ALA A 274 5.28 -3.06 15.64
N VAL A 275 5.98 -2.05 15.10
CA VAL A 275 7.20 -2.26 14.29
C VAL A 275 8.31 -2.96 15.05
N PHE A 276 8.58 -2.53 16.28
CA PHE A 276 9.52 -3.22 17.17
C PHE A 276 9.13 -4.69 17.36
N MET A 277 7.85 -4.94 17.70
CA MET A 277 7.33 -6.29 17.91
C MET A 277 7.48 -7.15 16.65
N MET A 278 7.26 -6.57 15.46
CA MET A 278 7.46 -7.25 14.18
C MET A 278 8.85 -7.84 14.08
N TYR A 279 9.87 -7.01 14.28
CA TYR A 279 11.26 -7.34 14.00
C TYR A 279 11.78 -8.36 15.01
N VAL A 280 11.39 -8.23 16.28
CA VAL A 280 11.76 -9.19 17.32
C VAL A 280 11.17 -10.56 17.03
N LEU A 281 9.86 -10.63 16.74
CA LEU A 281 9.20 -11.90 16.40
C LEU A 281 9.62 -12.45 15.04
N TRP A 282 9.99 -11.59 14.09
CA TRP A 282 10.53 -12.00 12.79
C TRP A 282 11.89 -12.65 12.97
N ALA A 283 12.80 -12.03 13.72
CA ALA A 283 14.08 -12.62 14.04
C ALA A 283 13.90 -13.98 14.73
N LEU A 284 12.94 -14.08 15.66
CA LEU A 284 12.59 -15.33 16.32
C LEU A 284 12.13 -16.41 15.32
N GLY A 285 11.06 -16.14 14.56
CA GLY A 285 10.48 -17.13 13.64
C GLY A 285 11.36 -17.48 12.44
N LYS A 286 12.34 -16.63 12.07
CA LYS A 286 13.32 -16.92 11.03
C LYS A 286 14.47 -17.78 11.56
N ALA A 287 14.93 -17.53 12.78
CA ALA A 287 16.10 -18.18 13.37
C ALA A 287 15.78 -19.51 14.06
N ASN A 288 14.58 -19.64 14.62
CA ASN A 288 14.25 -20.77 15.46
C ASN A 288 14.23 -22.07 14.66
N ASN A 289 14.99 -23.06 15.14
CA ASN A 289 15.03 -24.38 14.55
C ASN A 289 13.70 -25.12 14.78
N ASN A 290 12.84 -25.11 13.75
CA ASN A 290 11.52 -25.72 13.79
C ASN A 290 11.20 -26.44 12.48
N THR A 291 10.50 -27.58 12.57
CA THR A 291 10.10 -28.37 11.39
C THR A 291 9.18 -27.58 10.46
N ILE A 292 8.33 -26.69 10.98
CA ILE A 292 7.46 -25.82 10.16
C ILE A 292 8.30 -25.03 9.15
N LEU A 293 9.45 -24.53 9.59
CA LEU A 293 10.33 -23.73 8.75
C LEU A 293 11.11 -24.62 7.77
N HIS A 294 11.67 -25.75 8.24
CA HIS A 294 12.44 -26.66 7.39
C HIS A 294 11.61 -27.33 6.29
N ASP A 295 10.35 -27.66 6.59
CA ASP A 295 9.44 -28.33 5.67
C ASP A 295 8.73 -27.35 4.71
N SER A 296 8.89 -26.04 4.92
CA SER A 296 8.26 -25.02 4.08
C SER A 296 8.92 -24.94 2.69
N PRO A 297 8.14 -25.01 1.60
CA PRO A 297 8.67 -24.95 0.24
C PRO A 297 9.23 -23.58 -0.14
N PHE A 298 8.84 -22.52 0.58
CA PHE A 298 9.21 -21.14 0.27
C PHE A 298 10.25 -20.58 1.23
N ALA A 299 10.25 -21.02 2.48
CA ALA A 299 11.03 -20.38 3.51
C ALA A 299 12.55 -20.49 3.24
N SER A 300 13.01 -21.59 2.63
CA SER A 300 14.41 -21.78 2.23
C SER A 300 14.92 -20.72 1.23
N SER A 301 14.02 -20.06 0.49
CA SER A 301 14.38 -18.94 -0.39
C SER A 301 14.82 -17.69 0.39
N PHE A 302 14.51 -17.62 1.69
CA PHE A 302 14.83 -16.51 2.58
C PHE A 302 16.08 -16.77 3.44
N VAL A 303 16.81 -17.87 3.21
CA VAL A 303 18.06 -18.17 3.92
C VAL A 303 19.03 -16.99 3.81
N ASN A 304 19.23 -16.48 2.60
CA ASN A 304 20.12 -15.35 2.32
C ASN A 304 19.45 -13.97 2.47
N TYR A 305 18.20 -13.92 2.93
CA TYR A 305 17.50 -12.66 3.14
C TYR A 305 17.96 -12.04 4.47
N ASP A 306 18.74 -10.97 4.36
CA ASP A 306 19.15 -10.16 5.50
C ASP A 306 17.99 -9.23 5.92
N ILE A 307 17.70 -9.24 7.22
CA ILE A 307 16.67 -8.39 7.83
C ILE A 307 17.28 -7.13 8.45
N ASP A 308 18.61 -7.00 8.38
CA ASP A 308 19.44 -5.90 8.88
C ASP A 308 19.37 -5.68 10.41
N VAL A 309 18.86 -6.65 11.18
CA VAL A 309 18.78 -6.55 12.66
C VAL A 309 19.69 -7.51 13.40
N GLY A 310 20.59 -8.22 12.71
CA GLY A 310 21.47 -9.22 13.31
C GLY A 310 21.86 -10.30 12.31
N ASN A 311 22.14 -11.50 12.80
CA ASN A 311 22.36 -12.70 12.01
C ASN A 311 21.25 -13.70 12.30
N PRO A 312 20.00 -13.42 11.91
CA PRO A 312 18.86 -14.27 12.26
C PRO A 312 18.92 -15.67 11.62
N GLY A 313 19.95 -16.01 10.85
CA GLY A 313 20.13 -17.34 10.29
C GLY A 313 18.90 -17.83 9.53
N TYR A 314 18.70 -19.15 9.56
CA TYR A 314 17.52 -19.82 9.04
C TYR A 314 17.36 -21.16 9.74
N GLY A 315 16.42 -21.26 10.68
CA GLY A 315 16.09 -22.51 11.36
C GLY A 315 17.28 -23.24 11.99
N ASP A 316 18.35 -22.51 12.32
CA ASP A 316 19.66 -23.04 12.68
C ASP A 316 19.98 -22.84 14.16
N VAL A 317 19.15 -22.09 14.89
CA VAL A 317 19.33 -21.82 16.31
C VAL A 317 18.16 -22.38 17.11
N ASN A 318 18.45 -23.19 18.12
CA ASN A 318 17.43 -23.68 19.06
C ASN A 318 17.07 -22.55 20.05
N LEU A 319 16.20 -21.62 19.64
CA LEU A 319 15.72 -20.54 20.48
C LEU A 319 14.60 -21.04 21.40
N ILE A 320 13.64 -21.75 20.81
CA ILE A 320 12.44 -22.30 21.45
C ILE A 320 12.30 -23.77 21.04
N GLY A 321 12.30 -24.67 22.02
CA GLY A 321 12.00 -26.08 21.82
C GLY A 321 10.52 -26.36 22.05
N LEU A 322 9.89 -27.12 21.14
CA LEU A 322 8.50 -27.57 21.29
C LEU A 322 8.47 -29.07 21.60
N THR A 323 7.63 -29.48 22.54
CA THR A 323 7.23 -30.88 22.70
C THR A 323 6.41 -31.33 21.48
N PRO A 324 6.25 -32.65 21.23
CA PRO A 324 5.45 -33.14 20.10
C PRO A 324 4.02 -32.57 20.08
N GLU A 325 3.37 -32.48 21.23
CA GLU A 325 2.01 -31.93 21.35
C GLU A 325 1.97 -30.42 21.04
N GLN A 326 2.97 -29.67 21.51
CA GLN A 326 3.10 -28.24 21.21
C GLN A 326 3.42 -28.00 19.74
N GLN A 327 4.25 -28.86 19.13
CA GLN A 327 4.58 -28.81 17.71
C GLN A 327 3.34 -29.08 16.84
N GLU A 328 2.48 -30.02 17.21
CA GLU A 328 1.22 -30.27 16.50
C GLU A 328 0.31 -29.04 16.54
N ILE A 329 0.18 -28.40 17.71
CA ILE A 329 -0.58 -27.16 17.88
C ILE A 329 0.00 -26.03 17.02
N ALA A 330 1.32 -25.82 17.08
CA ALA A 330 2.00 -24.78 16.30
C ALA A 330 1.82 -25.00 14.80
N THR A 331 2.03 -26.23 14.32
CA THR A 331 1.88 -26.60 12.91
C THR A 331 0.45 -26.39 12.45
N TYR A 332 -0.55 -26.81 13.23
CA TYR A 332 -1.95 -26.62 12.88
C TYR A 332 -2.30 -25.14 12.73
N VAL A 333 -1.94 -24.31 13.73
CA VAL A 333 -2.23 -22.87 13.67
C VAL A 333 -1.48 -22.21 12.53
N ALA A 334 -0.21 -22.53 12.34
CA ALA A 334 0.60 -21.97 11.27
C ALA A 334 0.03 -22.30 9.87
N MET A 335 -0.43 -23.54 9.66
CA MET A 335 -1.01 -23.97 8.38
C MET A 335 -2.43 -23.46 8.12
N ASN A 336 -3.16 -23.04 9.16
CA ASN A 336 -4.55 -22.57 9.05
C ASN A 336 -4.70 -21.07 9.33
N SER A 337 -3.59 -20.31 9.34
CA SER A 337 -3.61 -18.87 9.55
C SER A 337 -3.01 -18.12 8.36
N TYR A 338 -3.70 -17.07 7.93
CA TYR A 338 -3.45 -16.26 6.75
C TYR A 338 -3.19 -14.78 7.12
N ARG A 339 -2.46 -14.03 6.27
CA ARG A 339 -2.32 -12.58 6.40
C ARG A 339 -2.92 -11.87 5.18
N PRO A 340 -3.70 -10.78 5.37
CA PRO A 340 -4.39 -10.05 4.30
C PRO A 340 -3.55 -9.55 3.11
N CYS A 341 -2.23 -9.64 3.18
CA CYS A 341 -1.29 -9.22 2.15
C CYS A 341 -0.78 -10.35 1.24
N CYS A 342 -0.88 -11.62 1.64
CA CYS A 342 -0.31 -12.75 0.90
C CYS A 342 -1.28 -13.93 0.76
N GLY A 343 -0.91 -14.92 -0.06
CA GLY A 343 -1.72 -16.11 -0.34
C GLY A 343 -1.26 -17.38 0.39
N ASN A 344 -0.06 -17.36 0.96
CA ASN A 344 0.55 -18.50 1.64
C ASN A 344 0.19 -18.49 3.14
N PRO A 345 -0.01 -19.65 3.81
CA PRO A 345 -0.21 -19.74 5.25
C PRO A 345 1.03 -19.33 6.08
N THR A 346 0.87 -19.09 7.39
CA THR A 346 2.00 -18.72 8.29
C THR A 346 3.04 -19.84 8.33
N GLY A 347 2.60 -21.09 8.18
CA GLY A 347 3.48 -22.27 8.11
C GLY A 347 4.34 -22.31 6.86
N THR A 348 4.09 -21.43 5.89
CA THR A 348 4.95 -21.23 4.73
C THR A 348 5.29 -19.75 4.59
N PRO A 349 6.09 -19.19 5.52
CA PRO A 349 6.29 -17.76 5.60
C PRO A 349 7.01 -17.24 4.34
N ASP A 350 6.46 -16.17 3.76
CA ASP A 350 6.88 -15.57 2.49
C ASP A 350 7.17 -14.06 2.60
N CYS A 351 7.09 -13.52 3.81
CA CYS A 351 7.30 -12.11 4.10
C CYS A 351 7.62 -11.90 5.59
N SER A 352 8.08 -10.71 5.96
CA SER A 352 8.35 -10.33 7.36
C SER A 352 7.16 -10.58 8.29
N HIS A 353 5.93 -10.29 7.85
CA HIS A 353 4.71 -10.55 8.63
C HIS A 353 4.46 -12.05 8.83
N GLY A 354 4.77 -12.88 7.82
CA GLY A 354 4.65 -14.34 7.91
C GLY A 354 5.58 -14.93 8.95
N PHE A 355 6.87 -14.59 8.88
CA PHE A 355 7.86 -15.02 9.88
C PHE A 355 7.57 -14.47 11.28
N SER A 356 7.14 -13.21 11.38
CA SER A 356 6.78 -12.60 12.65
C SER A 356 5.58 -13.30 13.30
N ALA A 357 4.56 -13.61 12.51
CA ALA A 357 3.42 -14.39 12.99
C ALA A 357 3.82 -15.83 13.36
N LEU A 358 4.76 -16.44 12.63
CA LEU A 358 5.30 -17.76 13.00
C LEU A 358 6.02 -17.71 14.36
N GLY A 359 6.87 -16.70 14.60
CA GLY A 359 7.54 -16.51 15.88
C GLY A 359 6.55 -16.36 17.05
N LEU A 360 5.42 -15.68 16.85
CA LEU A 360 4.34 -15.60 17.85
C LEU A 360 3.71 -16.97 18.11
N VAL A 361 3.39 -17.72 17.06
CA VAL A 361 2.78 -19.06 17.15
C VAL A 361 3.71 -20.02 17.91
N GLU A 362 5.00 -20.06 17.56
CA GLU A 362 5.99 -20.91 18.22
C GLU A 362 6.17 -20.54 19.69
N LEU A 363 6.25 -19.24 20.00
CA LEU A 363 6.38 -18.77 21.38
C LEU A 363 5.19 -19.20 22.24
N MET A 364 3.97 -18.91 21.79
CA MET A 364 2.77 -19.29 22.53
C MET A 364 2.60 -20.81 22.62
N ALA A 365 2.91 -21.57 21.56
CA ALA A 365 2.86 -23.03 21.64
C ALA A 365 3.84 -23.57 22.70
N SER A 366 5.04 -22.99 22.81
CA SER A 366 6.05 -23.41 23.78
C SER A 366 5.63 -23.23 25.25
N GLU A 367 4.75 -22.27 25.51
CA GLU A 367 4.15 -22.03 26.83
C GLU A 367 2.88 -22.86 27.06
N GLY A 368 2.46 -23.70 26.10
CA GLY A 368 1.33 -24.61 26.26
C GLY A 368 -0.04 -23.97 26.00
N TYR A 369 -0.10 -22.84 25.28
CA TYR A 369 -1.37 -22.24 24.88
C TYR A 369 -2.15 -23.12 23.90
N SER A 370 -3.47 -23.15 24.03
CA SER A 370 -4.36 -23.87 23.12
C SER A 370 -4.45 -23.21 21.73
N LYS A 371 -4.83 -23.98 20.71
CA LYS A 371 -5.06 -23.48 19.34
C LYS A 371 -5.92 -22.21 19.32
N GLN A 372 -7.03 -22.20 20.05
CA GLN A 372 -7.97 -21.08 20.09
C GLN A 372 -7.33 -19.81 20.68
N GLN A 373 -6.51 -19.95 21.73
CA GLN A 373 -5.79 -18.82 22.32
C GLN A 373 -4.74 -18.27 21.35
N ILE A 374 -4.06 -19.13 20.60
CA ILE A 374 -3.06 -18.70 19.60
C ILE A 374 -3.76 -18.00 18.42
N PHE A 375 -4.89 -18.50 17.92
CA PHE A 375 -5.65 -17.81 16.86
C PHE A 375 -6.16 -16.43 17.31
N ASP A 376 -6.65 -16.32 18.54
CA ASP A 376 -7.07 -15.02 19.11
C ASP A 376 -5.91 -14.03 19.17
N ALA A 377 -4.75 -14.46 19.70
CA ALA A 377 -3.55 -13.65 19.73
C ALA A 377 -3.04 -13.29 18.32
N PHE A 378 -3.09 -14.23 17.37
CA PHE A 378 -2.70 -14.03 15.98
C PHE A 378 -3.53 -12.93 15.31
N VAL A 379 -4.86 -12.96 15.45
CA VAL A 379 -5.75 -11.94 14.88
C VAL A 379 -5.56 -10.58 15.55
N LYS A 380 -5.37 -10.55 16.88
CA LYS A 380 -5.04 -9.32 17.61
C LYS A 380 -3.72 -8.72 17.14
N PHE A 381 -2.69 -9.54 17.00
CA PHE A 381 -1.38 -9.13 16.51
C PHE A 381 -1.46 -8.57 15.09
N ASN A 382 -2.09 -9.31 14.17
CA ASN A 382 -2.22 -8.87 12.77
C ASN A 382 -3.15 -7.68 12.59
N SER A 383 -4.09 -7.42 13.50
CA SER A 383 -4.92 -6.21 13.49
C SER A 383 -4.11 -4.92 13.58
N PHE A 384 -2.89 -4.95 14.14
CA PHE A 384 -2.00 -3.78 14.14
C PHE A 384 -1.24 -3.57 12.81
N TRP A 385 -1.15 -4.61 11.98
CA TRP A 385 -0.53 -4.58 10.66
C TRP A 385 -1.52 -4.31 9.54
N PHE A 386 -2.73 -4.86 9.68
CA PHE A 386 -3.78 -4.80 8.69
C PHE A 386 -5.09 -4.27 9.30
N PRO A 387 -5.10 -3.13 10.01
CA PRO A 387 -6.26 -2.65 10.76
C PRO A 387 -7.50 -2.49 9.87
N SER A 388 -7.32 -1.98 8.65
CA SER A 388 -8.42 -1.79 7.70
C SER A 388 -9.08 -3.11 7.28
N ASN A 389 -8.29 -4.18 7.11
CA ASN A 389 -8.80 -5.49 6.71
C ASN A 389 -9.63 -6.12 7.83
N TYR A 390 -9.10 -6.16 9.06
CA TYR A 390 -9.83 -6.74 10.18
C TYR A 390 -11.05 -5.90 10.60
N VAL A 391 -11.03 -4.58 10.39
CA VAL A 391 -12.23 -3.74 10.55
C VAL A 391 -13.28 -4.08 9.49
N GLN A 392 -12.88 -4.32 8.25
CA GLN A 392 -13.79 -4.78 7.20
C GLN A 392 -14.39 -6.16 7.55
N ASP A 393 -13.58 -7.09 8.05
CA ASP A 393 -14.08 -8.39 8.52
C ASP A 393 -15.10 -8.20 9.64
N ALA A 394 -14.80 -7.38 10.65
CA ALA A 394 -15.71 -7.10 11.74
C ALA A 394 -17.04 -6.49 11.27
N ILE A 395 -17.00 -5.54 10.33
CA ILE A 395 -18.21 -4.97 9.70
C ILE A 395 -18.96 -6.05 8.92
N TYR A 396 -18.26 -6.89 8.16
CA TYR A 396 -18.87 -7.96 7.39
C TYR A 396 -19.63 -8.95 8.29
N PHE A 397 -19.02 -9.42 9.37
CA PHE A 397 -19.69 -10.31 10.32
C PHE A 397 -20.84 -9.61 11.05
N LYS A 398 -20.71 -8.32 11.35
CA LYS A 398 -21.78 -7.54 11.95
C LYS A 398 -22.98 -7.41 11.01
N LEU A 399 -22.76 -7.17 9.73
CA LEU A 399 -23.83 -7.02 8.74
C LEU A 399 -24.49 -8.34 8.35
N THR A 400 -23.71 -9.38 8.15
CA THR A 400 -24.20 -10.65 7.57
C THR A 400 -24.67 -11.64 8.62
N GLN A 401 -24.11 -11.59 9.84
CA GLN A 401 -24.40 -12.54 10.91
C GLN A 401 -24.86 -11.87 12.21
N ASN A 402 -24.92 -10.53 12.27
CA ASN A 402 -25.20 -9.77 13.48
C ASN A 402 -24.31 -10.15 14.67
N LYS A 403 -23.05 -10.53 14.39
CA LYS A 403 -22.04 -10.85 15.42
C LYS A 403 -21.15 -9.65 15.69
N ASP A 404 -20.99 -9.31 16.96
CA ASP A 404 -19.96 -8.36 17.40
C ASP A 404 -18.57 -8.99 17.31
N TRP A 405 -17.54 -8.16 17.13
CA TRP A 405 -16.17 -8.63 16.87
C TRP A 405 -15.63 -9.59 17.93
N SER A 406 -15.96 -9.34 19.21
CA SER A 406 -15.58 -10.21 20.34
C SER A 406 -16.17 -11.62 20.25
N ASN A 407 -17.28 -11.80 19.53
CA ASN A 407 -18.00 -13.08 19.40
C ASN A 407 -17.71 -13.78 18.07
N VAL A 408 -16.87 -13.20 17.20
CA VAL A 408 -16.44 -13.82 15.94
C VAL A 408 -15.29 -14.78 16.22
N ASP A 409 -15.43 -16.01 15.73
CA ASP A 409 -14.40 -17.05 15.79
C ASP A 409 -13.10 -16.59 15.10
N LYS A 410 -12.00 -16.61 15.85
CA LYS A 410 -10.69 -16.12 15.41
C LYS A 410 -9.95 -17.13 14.54
N GLU A 411 -10.25 -18.42 14.66
CA GLU A 411 -9.76 -19.45 13.73
C GLU A 411 -10.36 -19.23 12.34
N LEU A 412 -11.67 -18.98 12.27
CA LEU A 412 -12.36 -18.64 11.02
C LEU A 412 -11.77 -17.37 10.37
N VAL A 413 -11.63 -16.30 11.15
CA VAL A 413 -11.09 -15.02 10.66
C VAL A 413 -9.65 -15.18 10.19
N ALA A 414 -8.80 -15.91 10.92
CA ALA A 414 -7.43 -16.16 10.51
C ALA A 414 -7.34 -17.00 9.24
N GLY A 415 -8.39 -17.75 8.88
CA GLY A 415 -8.43 -18.61 7.70
C GLY A 415 -8.29 -17.86 6.36
N GLN A 416 -8.08 -18.65 5.31
CA GLN A 416 -7.83 -18.16 3.95
C GLN A 416 -8.96 -17.27 3.41
N ASP A 417 -10.21 -17.56 3.76
CA ASP A 417 -11.38 -16.87 3.21
C ASP A 417 -11.52 -15.41 3.66
N TYR A 418 -10.81 -15.02 4.73
CA TYR A 418 -10.87 -13.67 5.30
C TYR A 418 -9.48 -13.02 5.33
N SER A 419 -8.52 -13.71 5.95
CA SER A 419 -7.18 -13.18 6.16
C SER A 419 -6.20 -13.56 5.06
N SER A 420 -6.60 -13.82 3.81
CA SER A 420 -5.65 -13.89 2.68
C SER A 420 -5.85 -12.71 1.73
N LEU A 421 -4.93 -12.52 0.78
CA LEU A 421 -5.09 -11.52 -0.27
C LEU A 421 -6.45 -11.65 -1.00
N SER A 422 -6.81 -12.88 -1.39
CA SER A 422 -8.08 -13.15 -2.06
C SER A 422 -9.28 -13.03 -1.13
N GLY A 423 -9.15 -13.49 0.12
CA GLY A 423 -10.18 -13.39 1.14
C GLY A 423 -10.55 -11.95 1.47
N SER A 424 -9.54 -11.12 1.73
CA SER A 424 -9.72 -9.69 1.98
C SER A 424 -10.35 -8.96 0.79
N TYR A 425 -9.98 -9.32 -0.45
CA TYR A 425 -10.65 -8.78 -1.63
C TYR A 425 -12.12 -9.22 -1.71
N ALA A 426 -12.42 -10.48 -1.38
CA ALA A 426 -13.79 -11.01 -1.37
C ALA A 426 -14.66 -10.29 -0.34
N VAL A 427 -14.19 -10.13 0.90
CA VAL A 427 -14.89 -9.39 1.97
C VAL A 427 -15.17 -7.96 1.53
N LYS A 428 -14.15 -7.26 1.02
CA LYS A 428 -14.32 -5.89 0.51
C LYS A 428 -15.38 -5.79 -0.57
N LYS A 429 -15.39 -6.73 -1.53
CA LYS A 429 -16.40 -6.79 -2.60
C LYS A 429 -17.81 -7.04 -2.03
N GLN A 430 -17.94 -7.89 -1.01
CA GLN A 430 -19.22 -8.12 -0.33
C GLN A 430 -19.72 -6.85 0.36
N LEU A 431 -18.85 -6.13 1.08
CA LEU A 431 -19.22 -4.86 1.71
C LEU A 431 -19.68 -3.81 0.68
N GLN A 432 -18.98 -3.70 -0.45
CA GLN A 432 -19.38 -2.81 -1.55
C GLN A 432 -20.76 -3.16 -2.10
N ASN A 433 -21.07 -4.45 -2.26
CA ASN A 433 -22.39 -4.90 -2.70
C ASN A 433 -23.49 -4.60 -1.66
N LEU A 434 -23.14 -4.53 -0.38
CA LEU A 434 -24.02 -4.11 0.71
C LEU A 434 -24.16 -2.58 0.82
N GLY A 435 -23.47 -1.81 -0.03
CA GLY A 435 -23.51 -0.36 -0.05
C GLY A 435 -22.66 0.31 1.04
N VAL A 436 -21.62 -0.39 1.53
CA VAL A 436 -20.69 0.06 2.57
C VAL A 436 -19.30 0.34 2.01
#